data_AF-A0A8S2ZF84-F1
#
_entry.id   AF-A0A8S2ZF84-F1
#
_cell.length_a   1.000
_cell.length_b   1.000
_cell.length_c   1.000
_cell.angle_alpha   90.00
_cell.angle_beta   90.00
_cell.angle_gamma   90.00
#
_symmetry.space_group_name_H-M   'P 1'
#
loop_
_entity.id
_entity.type
_entity.pdbx_description
1 polymer ?
#
loop_
_entity_poly.entity_id
_entity_poly.type
_entity_poly.pdbx_seq_one_letter_code
_entity_poly.pdbx_strand_id
1 'polypeptide(L)' 'GYLGSILNTAELYDPLTRAWTTTARMTSGRLYHTASVIINGKVLVAGGEYLGFGLHSAELYDSS' A
#
# COMPACT_ATOMS: atom_id res chain seq x y z
N GLY A 1 -23.60 4.42 2.45
CA GLY A 1 -22.20 4.85 2.43
C GLY A 1 -21.35 3.64 2.15
N TYR A 2 -20.42 3.71 1.20
CA TYR A 2 -19.48 2.61 0.98
C TYR A 2 -18.56 2.53 2.19
N LEU A 3 -18.86 1.65 3.14
CA LEU A 3 -17.87 1.15 4.10
C LEU A 3 -16.96 0.17 3.34
N GLY A 4 -16.30 0.64 2.28
CA GLY A 4 -15.38 -0.17 1.49
C GLY A 4 -14.37 -0.81 2.42
N SER A 5 -14.24 -2.13 2.35
CA SER A 5 -13.29 -2.88 3.17
C SER A 5 -11.91 -2.23 3.08
N ILE A 6 -11.31 -1.91 4.22
CA ILE A 6 -9.96 -1.35 4.26
C ILE A 6 -8.99 -2.49 3.99
N LEU A 7 -8.42 -2.49 2.79
CA LEU A 7 -7.51 -3.54 2.35
C LEU A 7 -6.09 -3.30 2.83
N ASN A 8 -5.40 -4.38 3.16
CA ASN A 8 -3.95 -4.42 3.35
C ASN A 8 -3.24 -5.18 2.22
N THR A 9 -3.95 -5.55 1.15
CA THR A 9 -3.35 -6.12 -0.06
C THR A 9 -2.64 -5.06 -0.88
N ALA A 10 -1.56 -5.46 -1.55
CA ALA A 10 -0.92 -4.67 -2.58
C ALA A 10 -0.81 -5.51 -3.85
N GLU A 11 -0.74 -4.83 -5.00
CA GLU A 11 -0.58 -5.44 -6.31
C GLU A 11 0.50 -4.70 -7.09
N LEU A 12 1.30 -5.45 -7.85
CA LEU A 12 2.32 -4.91 -8.75
C LEU A 12 1.77 -4.99 -10.19
N TYR A 13 1.81 -3.86 -10.89
CA TYR A 13 1.47 -3.79 -12.31
C TYR A 13 2.72 -4.01 -13.16
N ASP A 14 2.67 -4.97 -14.07
CA ASP A 14 3.68 -5.17 -15.11
C ASP A 14 3.21 -4.57 -16.45
N PRO A 15 3.86 -3.50 -16.95
CA PRO A 15 3.49 -2.87 -18.22
C PRO A 15 3.70 -3.76 -19.47
N LEU A 16 4.59 -4.75 -19.43
CA LEU A 16 4.87 -5.63 -20.57
C LEU A 16 3.72 -6.60 -20.81
N THR A 17 3.22 -7.20 -19.73
CA THR A 17 2.12 -8.18 -19.76
C THR A 17 0.76 -7.54 -19.53
N ARG A 18 0.72 -6.28 -19.08
CA ARG A 18 -0.48 -5.53 -18.68
C ARG A 18 -1.28 -6.25 -17.59
N ALA A 19 -0.60 -7.02 -16.75
CA ALA A 19 -1.22 -7.80 -15.69
C ALA A 19 -0.91 -7.19 -14.32
N TRP A 20 -1.85 -7.41 -13.39
CA TRP A 20 -1.66 -7.14 -11.97
C TRP A 20 -1.33 -8.45 -11.27
N THR A 21 -0.32 -8.43 -10.41
CA THR A 21 0.06 -9.58 -9.58
C THR A 21 0.00 -9.19 -8.12
N THR A 22 -0.69 -9.96 -7.28
CA THR A 22 -0.70 -9.75 -5.84
C THR A 22 0.71 -9.87 -5.27
N THR A 23 1.10 -8.93 -4.41
CA THR A 23 2.42 -8.92 -3.75
C THR A 23 2.27 -8.91 -2.23
N ALA A 24 3.38 -8.72 -1.51
CA ALA A 24 3.43 -8.63 -0.05
C ALA A 24 2.36 -7.66 0.48
N ARG A 25 1.64 -8.11 1.50
CA ARG A 25 0.59 -7.35 2.17
C ARG A 25 1.21 -6.35 3.14
N MET A 26 0.53 -5.22 3.33
CA MET A 26 0.82 -4.32 4.46
C MET A 26 0.45 -4.99 5.78
N THR A 27 1.10 -4.56 6.84
CA THR A 27 0.84 -4.98 8.22
C THR A 27 -0.56 -4.53 8.65
N SER A 28 -0.93 -3.31 8.30
CA SER A 28 -2.25 -2.74 8.57
C SER A 28 -2.92 -2.27 7.28
N GLY A 29 -4.23 -2.42 7.17
CA GLY A 29 -4.99 -1.81 6.07
C GLY A 29 -4.99 -0.29 6.22
N ARG A 30 -4.86 0.45 5.12
CA ARG A 30 -4.73 1.92 5.14
C ARG A 30 -5.51 2.55 4.00
N LEU A 31 -6.33 3.56 4.30
CA LEU A 31 -6.90 4.48 3.30
C LEU A 31 -6.32 5.90 3.48
N TYR A 32 -6.37 6.73 2.44
CA TYR A 32 -5.81 8.10 2.46
C TYR A 32 -4.32 8.19 2.88
N HIS A 33 -3.54 7.12 2.67
CA HIS A 33 -2.11 7.11 2.93
C HIS A 33 -1.35 7.81 1.78
N THR A 34 -0.09 8.18 2.04
CA THR A 34 0.83 8.64 0.99
C THR A 34 1.79 7.51 0.64
N ALA A 35 2.05 7.30 -0.65
CA ALA A 35 3.04 6.36 -1.17
C ALA A 35 4.08 7.10 -2.02
N SER A 36 5.35 6.99 -1.65
CA SER A 36 6.47 7.65 -2.33
C SER A 36 7.53 6.63 -2.73
N VAL A 37 7.96 6.67 -3.99
CA VAL A 37 9.13 5.91 -4.44
C VAL A 37 10.38 6.53 -3.84
N ILE A 38 11.25 5.70 -3.25
CA ILE A 38 12.54 6.12 -2.70
C ILE A 38 13.69 5.46 -3.48
N ILE A 39 14.86 5.27 -2.85
CA ILE A 39 16.02 4.65 -3.49
C ILE A 39 15.76 3.19 -3.89
N ASN A 40 16.29 2.81 -5.05
CA ASN A 40 16.26 1.44 -5.60
C ASN A 40 14.84 0.87 -5.82
N GLY A 41 13.86 1.70 -6.15
CA GLY A 41 12.51 1.25 -6.51
C GLY A 41 11.67 0.79 -5.31
N LYS A 42 12.16 0.95 -4.08
CA LYS A 42 11.36 0.72 -2.86
C LYS A 42 10.30 1.81 -2.71
N VAL A 43 9.20 1.48 -2.04
CA VAL A 43 8.09 2.42 -1.82
C VAL A 43 7.88 2.61 -0.32
N LEU A 44 7.98 3.85 0.15
CA LEU A 44 7.59 4.21 1.52
C LEU A 44 6.10 4.55 1.52
N VAL A 45 5.33 3.82 2.33
CA VAL A 45 3.92 4.11 2.59
C VAL A 45 3.80 4.66 3.99
N ALA A 46 3.28 5.87 4.13
CA ALA A 46 3.20 6.57 5.41
C ALA A 46 1.78 7.04 5.73
N GLY A 47 1.40 6.89 6.99
CA GLY A 47 0.15 7.43 7.51
C GLY A 47 -1.09 6.67 7.02
N GLY A 48 -2.17 7.44 6.80
CA GLY A 48 -3.48 6.96 6.42
C GLY A 48 -4.42 6.73 7.61
N GLU A 49 -5.58 6.19 7.32
CA GLU A 49 -6.63 5.89 8.30
C GLU A 49 -6.99 4.41 8.27
N TYR A 50 -7.32 3.88 9.45
CA TYR A 50 -7.92 2.56 9.64
C TYR A 50 -9.12 2.68 10.56
N LEU A 51 -10.32 2.40 10.04
CA LEU A 51 -11.59 2.47 10.77
C LEU A 51 -11.83 3.85 11.43
N GLY A 52 -11.42 4.94 10.76
CA GLY A 52 -11.54 6.31 11.28
C GLY A 52 -10.44 6.71 12.27
N PHE A 53 -9.45 5.85 12.53
CA PHE A 53 -8.28 6.16 13.34
C PHE A 53 -7.08 6.46 12.45
N GLY A 54 -6.41 7.59 12.70
CA GLY A 54 -5.15 7.94 12.05
C GLY A 54 -4.04 6.96 12.41
N LEU A 55 -3.34 6.46 11.40
CA LEU A 55 -2.19 5.58 11.56
C LEU A 55 -0.92 6.40 11.73
N HIS A 56 -0.29 6.28 12.90
CA HIS A 56 0.99 6.92 13.21
C HIS A 56 2.15 5.96 12.92
N SER A 57 2.14 5.39 11.72
CA SER A 57 3.12 4.40 11.29
C SER A 57 3.41 4.51 9.79
N ALA A 58 4.57 4.01 9.40
CA ALA A 58 4.97 3.89 8.00
C ALA A 58 5.52 2.48 7.76
N GLU A 59 5.41 2.01 6.52
CA GLU A 59 5.88 0.71 6.08
C GLU A 59 6.68 0.87 4.78
N LEU A 60 7.79 0.15 4.68
CA LEU A 60 8.59 0.11 3.47
C LEU A 60 8.23 -1.13 2.67
N TYR A 61 7.75 -0.94 1.45
CA TYR A 61 7.60 -2.01 0.48
C TYR A 61 8.91 -2.21 -0.28
N ASP A 62 9.36 -3.46 -0.33
CA ASP A 62 10.51 -3.94 -1.07
C ASP A 62 10.05 -5.12 -1.94
N SER A 63 10.29 -5.02 -3.25
CA SER A 63 9.92 -6.06 -4.20
C SER A 63 11.03 -7.08 -4.45
N SER A 64 12.19 -6.94 -3.79
CA SER A 64 13.33 -7.85 -3.93
C SER A 64 13.26 -9.08 -3.04
#